data_AF-I1XIZ7-F1
#
_entry.id   AF-I1XIZ7-F1
#
_cell.length_a   1.000
_cell.length_b   1.000
_cell.length_c   1.000
_cell.angle_alpha   90.00
_cell.angle_beta   90.00
_cell.angle_gamma   90.00
#
_symmetry.space_group_name_H-M   'P 1'
#
loop_
_entity.id
_entity.type
_entity.pdbx_description
1 polymer ?
#
loop_
_entity_poly.entity_id
_entity_poly.type
_entity_poly.pdbx_seq_one_letter_code
_entity_poly.pdbx_strand_id
1 'polypeptide(L)'
;MSDTAENPGFKINKITMLACGLLALVCVVPFLIPHHRIPLTTFYNQWAAIALSTLAIIFLLHKRSWKAMQIPWLALAPLGLWGIVLIQYQLGFFGYWQQTFLISLLLLWASLLIVVGAQLKQLVTMEKLVPVLGWAFVIGGLLSAFIVVLQYIGWDDSGFILRHKSGGFAANLGQVNHLATYLGIALGSLLYLYLSRRINIWAVAITAIVFLIALALTGQRMSWLYVVLLSVGGWLVARKSTQWHIHFVSSRLLWLIPIFIVVQLLLPLLSMEMPAMPAERIAASMKGESIRLLLLQQAWEMFIQHPLWGVGWGQFGWHNFEMTQQYPGLQGYADHAHNLLLHLLAETGIFGGLILLSAIVYWFWQQRGVVISAERWWLYATLAVFAIHSLLEYPLWYAYFLGIAALVTGMSSERNITLKMNLGVPVAAMVLVFSVFMLGNTFSQYSKVENWYTQGRMGLFSDEQAVPLLYEMAETRDKSLFAPYLDLVIVRALPDTPEVIPDKLAMNTQLMQYLPGEEEVYNQVTLLALSGQSEAAARQLDLAMQHYPKYMDKYWKVATRGLLVGGHKQLFPLIQQLQDYQDMAYPLEP
;
A
#
# COMPACT_ATOMS: atom_id res chain seq x y z
N MET A 1 -15.20 2.93 58.74
CA MET A 1 -14.55 1.64 58.50
C MET A 1 -14.53 1.42 57.00
N SER A 2 -13.35 1.59 56.44
CA SER A 2 -13.01 1.54 55.03
C SER A 2 -12.65 0.10 54.64
N ASP A 3 -13.46 -0.54 53.82
CA ASP A 3 -13.02 -1.71 53.05
C ASP A 3 -12.73 -1.25 51.61
N THR A 4 -11.57 -0.61 51.46
CA THR A 4 -10.87 -0.57 50.17
C THR A 4 -10.40 -1.99 49.88
N ALA A 5 -11.24 -2.76 49.21
CA ALA A 5 -10.79 -3.98 48.54
C ALA A 5 -9.73 -3.60 47.51
N GLU A 6 -8.47 -3.77 47.89
CA GLU A 6 -7.33 -3.75 46.98
C GLU A 6 -7.63 -4.68 45.80
N ASN A 7 -7.84 -4.08 44.63
CA ASN A 7 -7.97 -4.79 43.37
C ASN A 7 -6.66 -5.57 43.15
N PRO A 8 -6.65 -6.91 43.17
CA PRO A 8 -5.41 -7.67 43.14
C PRO A 8 -4.66 -7.34 41.87
N GLY A 9 -3.49 -6.70 42.03
CA GLY A 9 -2.70 -6.13 40.95
C GLY A 9 -2.57 -7.09 39.77
N PHE A 10 -3.25 -6.76 38.68
CA PHE A 10 -3.23 -7.51 37.43
C PHE A 10 -1.83 -7.39 36.81
N LYS A 11 -0.88 -8.22 37.27
CA LYS A 11 0.47 -8.25 36.68
C LYS A 11 0.35 -8.68 35.22
N ILE A 12 0.73 -7.79 34.31
CA ILE A 12 0.82 -8.08 32.88
C ILE A 12 1.87 -9.18 32.71
N ASN A 13 1.53 -10.24 31.98
CA ASN A 13 2.48 -11.32 31.72
C ASN A 13 3.64 -10.81 30.86
N LYS A 14 4.88 -11.26 31.13
CA LYS A 14 6.08 -10.97 30.34
C LYS A 14 5.87 -11.22 28.84
N ILE A 15 5.15 -12.28 28.46
CA ILE A 15 4.85 -12.59 27.05
C ILE A 15 3.96 -11.50 26.41
N THR A 16 2.98 -10.98 27.16
CA THR A 16 2.13 -9.89 26.68
C THR A 16 2.90 -8.58 26.58
N MET A 17 3.87 -8.34 27.47
CA MET A 17 4.79 -7.19 27.34
C MET A 17 5.69 -7.31 26.10
N LEU A 18 6.22 -8.51 25.83
CA LEU A 18 6.99 -8.79 24.62
C LEU A 18 6.17 -8.51 23.36
N ALA A 19 4.90 -8.94 23.33
CA ALA A 19 3.99 -8.62 22.24
C ALA A 19 3.80 -7.11 22.04
N CYS A 20 3.67 -6.32 23.12
CA CYS A 20 3.60 -4.86 23.03
C CYS A 20 4.89 -4.25 22.45
N GLY A 21 6.06 -4.77 22.84
CA GLY A 21 7.35 -4.37 22.27
C GLY A 21 7.47 -4.70 20.78
N LEU A 22 7.01 -5.87 20.36
CA LEU A 22 6.97 -6.26 18.95
C LEU A 22 6.04 -5.35 18.13
N LEU A 23 4.87 -4.97 18.67
CA LEU A 23 3.98 -4.01 18.03
C LEU A 23 4.58 -2.59 17.97
N ALA A 24 5.37 -2.18 18.95
CA ALA A 24 6.15 -0.95 18.87
C ALA A 24 7.15 -1.02 17.70
N LEU A 25 7.81 -2.17 17.51
CA LEU A 25 8.71 -2.38 16.36
C LEU A 25 7.96 -2.40 15.02
N VAL A 26 6.73 -2.91 14.95
CA VAL A 26 5.87 -2.80 13.74
C VAL A 26 5.68 -1.33 13.35
N CYS A 27 5.57 -0.43 14.32
CA CYS A 27 5.38 1.00 14.08
C CYS A 27 6.67 1.73 13.68
N VAL A 28 7.84 1.07 13.66
CA VAL A 28 9.15 1.71 13.40
C VAL A 28 9.92 1.01 12.29
N VAL A 29 10.19 -0.29 12.44
CA VAL A 29 11.13 -1.04 11.59
C VAL A 29 10.73 -1.03 10.10
N PRO A 30 9.47 -1.32 9.71
CA PRO A 30 9.06 -1.32 8.31
C PRO A 30 9.26 0.02 7.58
N PHE A 31 9.30 1.14 8.33
CA PHE A 31 9.41 2.50 7.79
C PHE A 31 10.86 2.97 7.68
N LEU A 32 11.83 2.17 8.13
CA LEU A 32 13.26 2.49 8.10
C LEU A 32 14.08 1.60 7.17
N ILE A 33 13.48 0.59 6.52
CA ILE A 33 14.18 -0.33 5.61
C ILE A 33 14.47 0.38 4.29
N PRO A 34 15.75 0.61 3.91
CA PRO A 34 16.11 1.34 2.68
C PRO A 34 16.10 0.47 1.41
N HIS A 35 15.90 -0.86 1.54
CA HIS A 35 16.08 -1.80 0.44
C HIS A 35 14.84 -1.86 -0.47
N HIS A 36 14.89 -1.09 -1.56
CA HIS A 36 13.82 -0.98 -2.55
C HIS A 36 14.24 -1.48 -3.93
N ARG A 37 14.33 -2.79 -4.11
CA ARG A 37 14.68 -3.42 -5.40
C ARG A 37 13.47 -3.99 -6.12
N ILE A 38 13.53 -3.96 -7.44
CA ILE A 38 12.54 -4.59 -8.32
C ILE A 38 12.64 -6.13 -8.22
N PRO A 39 11.57 -6.88 -8.53
CA PRO A 39 10.29 -6.43 -9.08
C PRO A 39 9.33 -5.81 -8.07
N LEU A 40 9.43 -6.14 -6.78
CA LEU A 40 8.55 -5.61 -5.73
C LEU A 40 9.32 -4.73 -4.75
N THR A 41 9.38 -3.44 -5.05
CA THR A 41 10.18 -2.46 -4.28
C THR A 41 9.80 -2.35 -2.82
N THR A 42 8.62 -2.81 -2.40
CA THR A 42 8.17 -2.72 -1.01
C THR A 42 8.21 -4.05 -0.26
N PHE A 43 8.74 -5.12 -0.86
CA PHE A 43 8.70 -6.47 -0.30
C PHE A 43 9.20 -6.53 1.15
N TYR A 44 10.41 -6.04 1.43
CA TYR A 44 11.03 -6.14 2.75
C TYR A 44 10.27 -5.34 3.82
N ASN A 45 9.73 -4.18 3.46
CA ASN A 45 8.93 -3.35 4.35
C ASN A 45 7.63 -4.10 4.72
N GLN A 46 6.97 -4.70 3.72
CA GLN A 46 5.76 -5.51 3.95
C GLN A 46 6.05 -6.77 4.76
N TRP A 47 7.11 -7.49 4.40
CA TRP A 47 7.55 -8.71 5.08
C TRP A 47 7.88 -8.43 6.55
N ALA A 48 8.62 -7.35 6.85
CA ALA A 48 8.96 -6.98 8.22
C ALA A 48 7.72 -6.66 9.07
N ALA A 49 6.73 -5.97 8.50
CA ALA A 49 5.48 -5.67 9.19
C ALA A 49 4.68 -6.95 9.52
N ILE A 50 4.55 -7.86 8.54
CA ILE A 50 3.86 -9.13 8.73
C ILE A 50 4.63 -10.01 9.72
N ALA A 51 5.96 -10.09 9.62
CA ALA A 51 6.79 -10.89 10.52
C ALA A 51 6.69 -10.41 11.97
N LEU A 52 6.89 -9.11 12.22
CA LEU A 52 6.84 -8.55 13.58
C LEU A 52 5.44 -8.65 14.19
N SER A 53 4.38 -8.40 13.41
CA SER A 53 3.01 -8.54 13.89
C SER A 53 2.59 -10.01 14.11
N THR A 54 3.10 -10.93 13.29
CA THR A 54 2.95 -12.39 13.50
C THR A 54 3.61 -12.81 14.80
N LEU A 55 4.86 -12.41 15.03
CA LEU A 55 5.54 -12.67 16.30
C LEU A 55 4.80 -12.04 17.48
N ALA A 56 4.20 -10.87 17.29
CA ALA A 56 3.42 -10.23 18.33
C ALA A 56 2.20 -11.07 18.75
N ILE A 57 1.68 -11.98 17.92
CA ILE A 57 0.56 -12.87 18.26
C ILE A 57 0.95 -13.95 19.29
N ILE A 58 2.23 -14.09 19.66
CA ILE A 58 2.72 -15.08 20.65
C ILE A 58 1.99 -15.05 22.00
N PHE A 59 1.43 -13.89 22.41
CA PHE A 59 0.62 -13.82 23.63
C PHE A 59 -0.66 -14.67 23.57
N LEU A 60 -1.15 -15.02 22.38
CA LEU A 60 -2.24 -15.98 22.20
C LEU A 60 -1.83 -17.42 22.56
N LEU A 61 -0.55 -17.75 22.72
CA LEU A 61 -0.15 -19.06 23.25
C LEU A 61 -0.44 -19.22 24.75
N HIS A 62 -0.82 -18.13 25.42
CA HIS A 62 -1.17 -18.17 26.83
C HIS A 62 -2.67 -18.47 27.03
N LYS A 63 -3.00 -19.51 27.81
CA LYS A 63 -4.39 -19.95 28.07
C LYS A 63 -5.33 -18.82 28.54
N ARG A 64 -4.80 -17.82 29.25
CA ARG A 64 -5.59 -16.65 29.72
C ARG A 64 -6.21 -15.86 28.56
N SER A 65 -5.54 -15.76 27.43
CA SER A 65 -5.99 -15.00 26.25
C SER A 65 -7.29 -15.57 25.68
N TRP A 66 -7.56 -16.85 25.91
CA TRP A 66 -8.74 -17.55 25.38
C TRP A 66 -9.87 -17.76 26.39
N LYS A 67 -9.70 -17.30 27.63
CA LYS A 67 -10.77 -17.38 28.64
C LYS A 67 -11.92 -16.42 28.36
N ALA A 68 -11.63 -15.28 27.74
CA ALA A 68 -12.59 -14.22 27.42
C ALA A 68 -12.17 -13.48 26.13
N MET A 69 -11.96 -14.23 25.06
CA MET A 69 -11.49 -13.72 23.77
C MET A 69 -12.48 -12.69 23.21
N GLN A 70 -12.00 -11.50 22.87
CA GLN A 70 -12.78 -10.42 22.29
C GLN A 70 -12.70 -10.47 20.77
N ILE A 71 -13.84 -10.75 20.12
CA ILE A 71 -13.94 -10.72 18.66
C ILE A 71 -14.80 -9.52 18.27
N PRO A 72 -14.19 -8.43 17.75
CA PRO A 72 -14.92 -7.31 17.21
C PRO A 72 -15.76 -7.71 16.01
N TRP A 73 -16.99 -7.23 15.92
CA TRP A 73 -17.80 -7.34 14.70
C TRP A 73 -17.11 -6.69 13.48
N LEU A 74 -16.25 -5.70 13.71
CA LEU A 74 -15.43 -5.05 12.67
C LEU A 74 -14.45 -6.02 12.00
N ALA A 75 -14.06 -7.11 12.65
CA ALA A 75 -13.22 -8.15 12.04
C ALA A 75 -13.94 -8.91 10.93
N LEU A 76 -15.28 -8.80 10.83
CA LEU A 76 -16.04 -9.40 9.74
C LEU A 76 -15.88 -8.65 8.42
N ALA A 77 -15.43 -7.38 8.43
CA ALA A 77 -15.32 -6.63 7.18
C ALA A 77 -14.25 -7.19 6.24
N PRO A 78 -12.99 -7.41 6.66
CA PRO A 78 -12.00 -8.05 5.78
C PRO A 78 -12.32 -9.53 5.53
N LEU A 79 -12.98 -10.25 6.46
CA LEU A 79 -13.48 -11.61 6.22
C LEU A 79 -14.59 -11.65 5.15
N GLY A 80 -15.46 -10.64 5.11
CA GLY A 80 -16.49 -10.50 4.10
C GLY A 80 -15.88 -10.24 2.72
N LEU A 81 -14.89 -9.36 2.64
CA LEU A 81 -14.11 -9.14 1.42
C LEU A 81 -13.38 -10.41 0.97
N TRP A 82 -12.85 -11.20 1.92
CA TRP A 82 -12.26 -12.50 1.62
C TRP A 82 -13.29 -13.46 1.00
N GLY A 83 -14.52 -13.47 1.52
CA GLY A 83 -15.63 -14.22 0.91
C GLY A 83 -15.90 -13.80 -0.54
N ILE A 84 -15.87 -12.50 -0.85
CA ILE A 84 -16.02 -12.00 -2.24
C ILE A 84 -14.87 -12.49 -3.13
N VAL A 85 -13.63 -12.38 -2.67
CA VAL A 85 -12.46 -12.86 -3.40
C VAL A 85 -12.59 -14.35 -3.73
N LEU A 86 -13.04 -15.17 -2.78
CA LEU A 86 -13.27 -16.60 -3.03
C LEU A 86 -14.35 -16.85 -4.08
N ILE A 87 -15.43 -16.06 -4.06
CA ILE A 87 -16.49 -16.16 -5.07
C ILE A 87 -15.94 -15.76 -6.44
N GLN A 88 -15.25 -14.63 -6.56
CA GLN A 88 -14.62 -14.17 -7.80
C GLN A 88 -13.62 -15.20 -8.35
N TYR A 89 -12.91 -15.92 -7.47
CA TYR A 89 -12.02 -17.02 -7.86
C TYR A 89 -12.79 -18.18 -8.51
N GLN A 90 -13.91 -18.58 -7.92
CA GLN A 90 -14.77 -19.61 -8.52
C GLN A 90 -15.43 -19.15 -9.83
N LEU A 91 -15.65 -17.84 -10.00
CA LEU A 91 -16.15 -17.24 -11.24
C LEU A 91 -15.07 -17.07 -12.33
N GLY A 92 -13.79 -17.37 -12.02
CA GLY A 92 -12.70 -17.31 -13.00
C GLY A 92 -12.17 -15.90 -13.29
N PHE A 93 -12.34 -14.95 -12.37
CA PHE A 93 -11.90 -13.56 -12.59
C PHE A 93 -10.39 -13.33 -12.41
N PHE A 94 -9.66 -14.33 -11.90
CA PHE A 94 -8.23 -14.19 -11.63
C PHE A 94 -7.39 -14.91 -12.67
N GLY A 95 -6.43 -14.19 -13.25
CA GLY A 95 -5.39 -14.80 -14.08
C GLY A 95 -4.45 -15.71 -13.28
N TYR A 96 -4.22 -15.44 -11.98
CA TYR A 96 -3.28 -16.19 -11.15
C TYR A 96 -3.86 -16.56 -9.78
N TRP A 97 -3.90 -17.85 -9.46
CA TRP A 97 -4.33 -18.34 -8.15
C TRP A 97 -3.43 -17.83 -7.01
N GLN A 98 -2.14 -17.60 -7.30
CA GLN A 98 -1.16 -17.09 -6.34
C GLN A 98 -1.59 -15.73 -5.78
N GLN A 99 -2.18 -14.89 -6.61
CA GLN A 99 -2.67 -13.57 -6.21
C GLN A 99 -3.88 -13.70 -5.29
N THR A 100 -4.86 -14.51 -5.69
CA THR A 100 -6.03 -14.85 -4.85
C THR A 100 -5.60 -15.38 -3.49
N PHE A 101 -4.59 -16.24 -3.46
CA PHE A 101 -4.05 -16.80 -2.22
C PHE A 101 -3.36 -15.73 -1.35
N LEU A 102 -2.50 -14.89 -1.94
CA LEU A 102 -1.83 -13.81 -1.21
C LEU A 102 -2.83 -12.79 -0.64
N ILE A 103 -3.81 -12.34 -1.41
CA ILE A 103 -4.82 -11.40 -0.90
C ILE A 103 -5.69 -12.06 0.19
N SER A 104 -5.99 -13.34 0.05
CA SER A 104 -6.70 -14.10 1.08
C SER A 104 -5.93 -14.09 2.41
N LEU A 105 -4.62 -14.35 2.36
CA LEU A 105 -3.76 -14.28 3.53
C LEU A 105 -3.74 -12.88 4.15
N LEU A 106 -3.66 -11.82 3.34
CA LEU A 106 -3.66 -10.44 3.82
C LEU A 106 -4.99 -10.04 4.48
N LEU A 107 -6.13 -10.43 3.93
CA LEU A 107 -7.46 -10.16 4.50
C LEU A 107 -7.71 -10.95 5.80
N LEU A 108 -7.30 -12.21 5.84
CA LEU A 108 -7.32 -13.03 7.06
C LEU A 108 -6.40 -12.45 8.13
N TRP A 109 -5.20 -12.01 7.75
CA TRP A 109 -4.25 -11.35 8.64
C TRP A 109 -4.78 -10.01 9.18
N ALA A 110 -5.40 -9.18 8.34
CA ALA A 110 -6.05 -7.95 8.78
C ALA A 110 -7.17 -8.22 9.79
N SER A 111 -8.00 -9.23 9.53
CA SER A 111 -9.07 -9.67 10.45
C SER A 111 -8.49 -10.14 11.79
N LEU A 112 -7.41 -10.92 11.75
CA LEU A 112 -6.68 -11.37 12.93
C LEU A 112 -6.11 -10.18 13.72
N LEU A 113 -5.56 -9.16 13.07
CA LEU A 113 -5.03 -7.99 13.75
C LEU A 113 -6.10 -7.10 14.39
N ILE A 114 -7.31 -7.02 13.82
CA ILE A 114 -8.46 -6.38 14.48
C ILE A 114 -8.80 -7.13 15.78
N VAL A 115 -8.81 -8.47 15.74
CA VAL A 115 -9.05 -9.29 16.93
C VAL A 115 -7.93 -9.12 17.96
N VAL A 116 -6.67 -9.12 17.53
CA VAL A 116 -5.50 -8.89 18.39
C VAL A 116 -5.57 -7.52 19.08
N GLY A 117 -5.93 -6.47 18.35
CA GLY A 117 -6.07 -5.11 18.90
C GLY A 117 -7.11 -5.04 20.01
N ALA A 118 -8.27 -5.67 19.81
CA ALA A 118 -9.31 -5.76 20.84
C ALA A 118 -8.89 -6.60 22.04
N GLN A 119 -8.22 -7.73 21.79
CA GLN A 119 -7.75 -8.62 22.87
C GLN A 119 -6.66 -7.96 23.71
N LEU A 120 -5.71 -7.25 23.10
CA LEU A 120 -4.67 -6.54 23.82
C LEU A 120 -5.22 -5.37 24.64
N LYS A 121 -6.22 -4.65 24.11
CA LYS A 121 -6.96 -3.65 24.90
C LYS A 121 -7.54 -4.26 26.18
N GLN A 122 -8.11 -5.46 26.11
CA GLN A 122 -8.66 -6.14 27.29
C GLN A 122 -7.57 -6.60 28.27
N LEU A 123 -6.43 -7.12 27.77
CA LEU A 123 -5.38 -7.70 28.61
C LEU A 123 -4.43 -6.67 29.24
N VAL A 124 -4.18 -5.55 28.55
CA VAL A 124 -3.15 -4.56 28.92
C VAL A 124 -3.75 -3.19 29.27
N THR A 125 -4.95 -2.88 28.79
CA THR A 125 -5.61 -1.57 28.76
C THR A 125 -5.01 -0.56 27.78
N MET A 126 -5.84 0.39 27.32
CA MET A 126 -5.41 1.44 26.39
C MET A 126 -4.38 2.39 27.01
N GLU A 127 -4.51 2.70 28.29
CA GLU A 127 -3.63 3.63 29.04
C GLU A 127 -2.17 3.15 29.12
N LYS A 128 -1.93 1.86 28.90
CA LYS A 128 -0.59 1.26 28.85
C LYS A 128 -0.13 0.95 27.42
N LEU A 129 -1.03 0.52 26.55
CA LEU A 129 -0.70 0.15 25.17
C LEU A 129 -0.47 1.37 24.26
N VAL A 130 -1.37 2.36 24.29
CA VAL A 130 -1.29 3.53 23.41
C VAL A 130 -0.04 4.40 23.64
N PRO A 131 0.46 4.62 24.87
CA PRO A 131 1.75 5.29 25.08
C PRO A 131 2.93 4.60 24.40
N VAL A 132 2.97 3.27 24.42
CA VAL A 132 4.06 2.49 23.80
C VAL A 132 4.05 2.70 22.29
N LEU A 133 2.89 2.60 21.65
CA LEU A 133 2.73 2.85 20.22
C LEU A 133 3.00 4.33 19.86
N GLY A 134 2.50 5.26 20.68
CA GLY A 134 2.70 6.69 20.48
C GLY A 134 4.17 7.09 20.53
N TRP A 135 4.94 6.58 21.51
CA TRP A 135 6.38 6.78 21.54
C TRP A 135 7.10 6.12 20.37
N ALA A 136 6.67 4.92 19.95
CA ALA A 136 7.24 4.25 18.78
C ALA A 136 7.11 5.10 17.52
N PHE A 137 5.92 5.64 17.22
CA PHE A 137 5.73 6.55 16.08
C PHE A 137 6.51 7.86 16.20
N VAL A 138 6.63 8.44 17.39
CA VAL A 138 7.43 9.66 17.59
C VAL A 138 8.92 9.38 17.33
N ILE A 139 9.46 8.29 17.88
CA ILE A 139 10.86 7.89 17.66
C ILE A 139 11.09 7.59 16.18
N GLY A 140 10.23 6.77 15.58
CA GLY A 140 10.34 6.42 14.17
C GLY A 140 10.18 7.62 13.25
N GLY A 141 9.26 8.55 13.55
CA GLY A 141 9.10 9.80 12.83
C GLY A 141 10.32 10.72 12.95
N LEU A 142 10.97 10.78 14.11
CA LEU A 142 12.21 11.54 14.30
C LEU A 142 13.36 10.93 13.48
N LEU A 143 13.48 9.60 13.46
CA LEU A 143 14.46 8.90 12.63
C LEU A 143 14.21 9.17 11.14
N SER A 144 12.96 9.09 10.67
CA SER A 144 12.63 9.42 9.28
C SER A 144 12.88 10.89 8.95
N ALA A 145 12.56 11.83 9.85
CA ALA A 145 12.85 13.25 9.67
C ALA A 145 14.37 13.52 9.61
N PHE A 146 15.16 12.81 10.42
CA PHE A 146 16.62 12.87 10.34
C PHE A 146 17.13 12.37 8.98
N ILE A 147 16.58 11.26 8.47
CA ILE A 147 16.92 10.77 7.12
C ILE A 147 16.54 11.78 6.03
N VAL A 148 15.39 12.47 6.15
CA VAL A 148 15.03 13.57 5.23
C VAL A 148 16.09 14.67 5.25
N VAL A 149 16.61 15.04 6.41
CA VAL A 149 17.71 16.03 6.51
C VAL A 149 18.97 15.52 5.82
N LEU A 150 19.32 14.24 6.01
CA LEU A 150 20.48 13.64 5.33
C LEU A 150 20.32 13.62 3.81
N GLN A 151 19.13 13.29 3.31
CA GLN A 151 18.81 13.37 1.88
C GLN A 151 18.88 14.82 1.37
N TYR A 152 18.41 15.78 2.17
CA TYR A 152 18.45 17.20 1.81
C TYR A 152 19.87 17.75 1.67
N ILE A 153 20.79 17.37 2.56
CA ILE A 153 22.20 17.81 2.48
C ILE A 153 23.05 16.96 1.52
N GLY A 154 22.45 15.97 0.83
CA GLY A 154 23.16 15.08 -0.09
C GLY A 154 24.05 14.03 0.59
N TRP A 155 23.79 13.70 1.86
CA TRP A 155 24.52 12.67 2.62
C TRP A 155 23.75 11.34 2.64
N ASP A 156 23.40 10.86 1.46
CA ASP A 156 22.57 9.66 1.26
C ASP A 156 23.31 8.52 0.52
N ASP A 157 24.61 8.67 0.26
CA ASP A 157 25.47 7.65 -0.36
C ASP A 157 25.87 6.48 0.59
N SER A 158 24.98 6.10 1.50
CA SER A 158 25.19 4.96 2.41
C SER A 158 24.20 3.83 2.13
N GLY A 159 24.58 2.58 2.36
CA GLY A 159 23.66 1.43 2.25
C GLY A 159 22.49 1.43 3.25
N PHE A 160 22.49 2.37 4.21
CA PHE A 160 21.47 2.53 5.24
C PHE A 160 20.43 3.60 4.91
N ILE A 161 20.68 4.41 3.87
CA ILE A 161 19.80 5.51 3.45
C ILE A 161 19.40 5.27 2.00
N LEU A 162 18.10 5.35 1.73
CA LEU A 162 17.65 5.34 0.35
C LEU A 162 18.06 6.66 -0.32
N ARG A 163 18.78 6.56 -1.44
CA ARG A 163 19.21 7.72 -2.22
C ARG A 163 18.02 8.51 -2.79
N HIS A 164 18.04 9.82 -2.60
CA HIS A 164 17.11 10.75 -3.21
C HIS A 164 17.35 10.80 -4.73
N LYS A 165 16.25 10.83 -5.50
CA LYS A 165 16.31 10.92 -6.96
C LYS A 165 15.84 12.28 -7.45
N SER A 166 14.59 12.61 -7.20
CA SER A 166 13.98 13.88 -7.61
C SER A 166 12.69 14.14 -6.84
N GLY A 167 12.25 15.41 -6.84
CA GLY A 167 11.00 15.82 -6.20
C GLY A 167 11.12 15.91 -4.68
N GLY A 168 10.06 15.52 -3.97
CA GLY A 168 10.05 15.57 -2.51
C GLY A 168 10.90 14.47 -1.86
N PHE A 169 11.27 14.69 -0.60
CA PHE A 169 12.03 13.70 0.18
C PHE A 169 11.11 12.60 0.72
N ALA A 170 11.55 11.36 0.62
CA ALA A 170 10.77 10.17 0.97
C ALA A 170 11.36 9.35 2.12
N ALA A 171 12.50 9.77 2.68
CA ALA A 171 13.29 8.99 3.63
C ALA A 171 13.54 7.56 3.11
N ASN A 172 13.69 6.59 4.02
CA ASN A 172 13.80 5.17 3.67
C ASN A 172 12.47 4.52 3.26
N LEU A 173 11.37 5.27 3.13
CA LEU A 173 10.11 4.69 2.64
C LEU A 173 10.05 4.61 1.12
N GLY A 174 10.86 5.41 0.41
CA GLY A 174 10.88 5.44 -1.06
C GLY A 174 9.63 6.04 -1.71
N GLN A 175 8.62 6.43 -0.93
CA GLN A 175 7.42 7.10 -1.41
C GLN A 175 7.02 8.27 -0.50
N VAL A 176 6.96 9.46 -1.10
CA VAL A 176 6.62 10.73 -0.44
C VAL A 176 5.26 10.75 0.25
N ASN A 177 4.23 10.11 -0.35
CA ASN A 177 2.89 10.00 0.25
C ASN A 177 2.90 9.12 1.51
N HIS A 178 3.68 8.05 1.50
CA HIS A 178 3.82 7.16 2.64
C HIS A 178 4.55 7.84 3.79
N LEU A 179 5.64 8.56 3.48
CA LEU A 179 6.33 9.34 4.50
C LEU A 179 5.42 10.42 5.09
N ALA A 180 4.67 11.16 4.27
CA ALA A 180 3.76 12.19 4.76
C ALA A 180 2.70 11.60 5.71
N THR A 181 2.16 10.43 5.39
CA THR A 181 1.19 9.71 6.25
C THR A 181 1.82 9.29 7.56
N TYR A 182 3.02 8.70 7.50
CA TYR A 182 3.76 8.24 8.66
C TYR A 182 4.10 9.41 9.60
N LEU A 183 4.57 10.54 9.06
CA LEU A 183 4.80 11.77 9.80
C LEU A 183 3.50 12.38 10.35
N GLY A 184 2.38 12.27 9.63
CA GLY A 184 1.06 12.65 10.14
C GLY A 184 0.67 11.83 11.38
N ILE A 185 0.87 10.51 11.36
CA ILE A 185 0.62 9.64 12.51
C ILE A 185 1.62 9.93 13.65
N ALA A 186 2.89 10.19 13.34
CA ALA A 186 3.90 10.60 14.32
C ALA A 186 3.55 11.94 15.01
N LEU A 187 3.08 12.92 14.24
CA LEU A 187 2.58 14.18 14.77
C LEU A 187 1.34 13.96 15.64
N GLY A 188 0.35 13.19 15.18
CA GLY A 188 -0.79 12.80 16.02
C GLY A 188 -0.38 12.10 17.31
N SER A 189 0.66 11.26 17.26
CA SER A 189 1.22 10.57 18.42
C SER A 189 1.89 11.54 19.41
N LEU A 190 2.63 12.52 18.90
CA LEU A 190 3.22 13.58 19.72
C LEU A 190 2.15 14.42 20.43
N LEU A 191 1.10 14.80 19.72
CA LEU A 191 -0.03 15.55 20.28
C LEU A 191 -0.79 14.74 21.33
N TYR A 192 -0.95 13.43 21.11
CA TYR A 192 -1.49 12.53 22.12
C TYR A 192 -0.64 12.49 23.39
N LEU A 193 0.68 12.35 23.27
CA LEU A 193 1.59 12.36 24.43
C LEU A 193 1.49 13.69 25.18
N TYR A 194 1.27 14.78 24.47
CA TYR A 194 1.01 16.09 25.05
C TYR A 194 -0.32 16.14 25.82
N LEU A 195 -1.42 15.72 25.20
CA LEU A 195 -2.76 15.71 25.81
C LEU A 195 -2.84 14.77 27.03
N SER A 196 -2.05 13.70 27.02
CA SER A 196 -1.93 12.74 28.14
C SER A 196 -0.88 13.13 29.20
N ARG A 197 -0.28 14.33 29.11
CA ARG A 197 0.75 14.86 30.03
C ARG A 197 2.01 14.00 30.16
N ARG A 198 2.37 13.24 29.13
CA ARG A 198 3.56 12.38 29.13
C ARG A 198 4.83 13.08 28.63
N ILE A 199 4.68 14.28 28.08
CA ILE A 199 5.77 15.10 27.57
C ILE A 199 5.47 16.59 27.85
N ASN A 200 6.51 17.39 28.07
CA ASN A 200 6.37 18.82 28.31
C ASN A 200 6.14 19.61 26.99
N ILE A 201 5.68 20.86 27.12
CA ILE A 201 5.34 21.69 25.96
C ILE A 201 6.55 22.04 25.08
N TRP A 202 7.75 22.19 25.65
CA TRP A 202 8.94 22.57 24.88
C TRP A 202 9.40 21.44 23.98
N ALA A 203 9.46 20.22 24.50
CA ALA A 203 9.77 19.04 23.71
C ALA A 203 8.72 18.82 22.61
N VAL A 204 7.44 19.03 22.91
CA VAL A 204 6.37 19.00 21.90
C VAL A 204 6.56 20.07 20.83
N ALA A 205 6.85 21.30 21.20
CA ALA A 205 7.04 22.40 20.25
C ALA A 205 8.21 22.12 19.31
N ILE A 206 9.37 21.71 19.85
CA ILE A 206 10.57 21.38 19.06
C ILE A 206 10.30 20.21 18.12
N THR A 207 9.77 19.09 18.64
CA THR A 207 9.49 17.90 17.83
C THR A 207 8.40 18.18 16.78
N ALA A 208 7.38 18.98 17.10
CA ALA A 208 6.35 19.36 16.14
C ALA A 208 6.93 20.20 14.99
N ILE A 209 7.83 21.16 15.29
CA ILE A 209 8.52 21.93 14.25
C ILE A 209 9.33 21.01 13.32
N VAL A 210 10.06 20.04 13.88
CA VAL A 210 10.80 19.05 13.09
C VAL A 210 9.87 18.25 12.16
N PHE A 211 8.74 17.77 12.67
CA PHE A 211 7.76 17.04 11.85
C PHE A 211 7.10 17.93 10.78
N LEU A 212 6.80 19.19 11.10
CA LEU A 212 6.22 20.13 10.14
C LEU A 212 7.21 20.50 9.02
N ILE A 213 8.50 20.66 9.34
CA ILE A 213 9.56 20.83 8.35
C ILE A 213 9.64 19.58 7.46
N ALA A 214 9.75 18.38 8.05
CA ALA A 214 9.82 17.15 7.28
C ALA A 214 8.58 16.93 6.40
N LEU A 215 7.37 17.25 6.90
CA LEU A 215 6.12 17.23 6.14
C LEU A 215 6.13 18.20 4.96
N ALA A 216 6.68 19.41 5.13
CA ALA A 216 6.82 20.37 4.04
C ALA A 216 7.80 19.85 2.97
N LEU A 217 8.92 19.27 3.39
CA LEU A 217 9.95 18.69 2.53
C LEU A 217 9.50 17.46 1.73
N THR A 218 8.43 16.77 2.14
CA THR A 218 7.80 15.74 1.29
C THR A 218 7.19 16.32 0.01
N GLY A 219 6.90 17.62 -0.02
CA GLY A 219 6.23 18.31 -1.12
C GLY A 219 4.78 17.85 -1.37
N GLN A 220 4.17 17.08 -0.47
CA GLN A 220 2.83 16.51 -0.71
C GLN A 220 1.70 17.41 -0.23
N ARG A 221 0.64 17.51 -1.06
CA ARG A 221 -0.56 18.31 -0.75
C ARG A 221 -1.33 17.74 0.44
N MET A 222 -1.30 16.42 0.62
CA MET A 222 -1.96 15.75 1.73
C MET A 222 -1.41 16.17 3.10
N SER A 223 -0.17 16.68 3.17
CA SER A 223 0.40 17.24 4.40
C SER A 223 -0.49 18.33 4.99
N TRP A 224 -1.11 19.18 4.15
CA TRP A 224 -2.10 20.18 4.61
C TRP A 224 -3.33 19.55 5.24
N LEU A 225 -3.85 18.48 4.65
CA LEU A 225 -5.01 17.77 5.18
C LEU A 225 -4.71 17.15 6.54
N TYR A 226 -3.52 16.58 6.73
CA TYR A 226 -3.10 16.06 8.05
C TYR A 226 -2.95 17.16 9.08
N VAL A 227 -2.31 18.29 8.73
CA VAL A 227 -2.16 19.43 9.65
C VAL A 227 -3.52 19.99 10.04
N VAL A 228 -4.43 20.21 9.09
CA VAL A 228 -5.80 20.71 9.36
C VAL A 228 -6.60 19.69 10.18
N LEU A 229 -6.52 18.41 9.84
CA LEU A 229 -7.18 17.32 10.56
C LEU A 229 -6.73 17.29 12.03
N LEU A 230 -5.42 17.25 12.28
CA LEU A 230 -4.86 17.15 13.64
C LEU A 230 -5.03 18.44 14.45
N SER A 231 -5.09 19.57 13.76
CA SER A 231 -5.29 20.89 14.36
C SER A 231 -6.76 21.13 14.70
N VAL A 232 -7.60 21.35 13.68
CA VAL A 232 -9.02 21.69 13.85
C VAL A 232 -9.83 20.46 14.23
N GLY A 233 -9.72 19.36 13.48
CA GLY A 233 -10.43 18.11 13.78
C GLY A 233 -10.03 17.55 15.15
N GLY A 234 -8.73 17.56 15.44
CA GLY A 234 -8.18 17.18 16.73
C GLY A 234 -8.74 18.01 17.87
N TRP A 235 -8.75 19.34 17.75
CA TRP A 235 -9.37 20.22 18.73
C TRP A 235 -10.87 19.96 18.92
N LEU A 236 -11.63 19.82 17.83
CA LEU A 236 -13.08 19.58 17.85
C LEU A 236 -13.46 18.27 18.57
N VAL A 237 -12.61 17.24 18.47
CA VAL A 237 -12.79 15.98 19.21
C VAL A 237 -12.33 16.12 20.66
N ALA A 238 -11.13 16.66 20.89
CA ALA A 238 -10.55 16.77 22.22
C ALA A 238 -11.37 17.67 23.17
N ARG A 239 -11.98 18.75 22.65
CA ARG A 239 -12.84 19.64 23.44
C ARG A 239 -14.12 18.96 23.97
N LYS A 240 -14.51 17.81 23.42
CA LYS A 240 -15.64 16.99 23.92
C LYS A 240 -15.24 16.11 25.11
N SER A 241 -13.96 16.06 25.47
CA SER A 241 -13.51 15.31 26.63
C SER A 241 -14.09 15.90 27.91
N THR A 242 -14.54 15.03 28.82
CA THR A 242 -14.95 15.42 30.18
C THR A 242 -13.75 15.71 31.08
N GLN A 243 -12.53 15.36 30.66
CA GLN A 243 -11.31 15.66 31.40
C GLN A 243 -10.92 17.12 31.16
N TRP A 244 -11.08 17.96 32.20
CA TRP A 244 -10.85 19.42 32.15
C TRP A 244 -9.54 19.82 31.48
N HIS A 245 -8.45 19.09 31.78
CA HIS A 245 -7.15 19.37 31.18
C HIS A 245 -7.12 19.20 29.66
N ILE A 246 -7.65 18.08 29.14
CA ILE A 246 -7.69 17.81 27.71
C ILE A 246 -8.52 18.89 27.02
N HIS A 247 -9.70 19.19 27.57
CA HIS A 247 -10.56 20.26 27.07
C HIS A 247 -9.80 21.59 26.99
N PHE A 248 -9.19 22.04 28.09
CA PHE A 248 -8.49 23.32 28.18
C PHE A 248 -7.27 23.42 27.26
N VAL A 249 -6.46 22.37 27.19
CA VAL A 249 -5.20 22.37 26.43
C VAL A 249 -5.40 22.12 24.94
N SER A 250 -6.53 21.50 24.55
CA SER A 250 -6.82 21.16 23.15
C SER A 250 -6.80 22.35 22.19
N SER A 251 -7.11 23.57 22.66
CA SER A 251 -7.06 24.78 21.81
C SER A 251 -5.66 25.07 21.27
N ARG A 252 -4.61 24.60 21.95
CA ARG A 252 -3.22 24.77 21.50
C ARG A 252 -2.91 24.00 20.22
N LEU A 253 -3.69 22.97 19.89
CA LEU A 253 -3.57 22.24 18.62
C LEU A 253 -3.80 23.15 17.40
N LEU A 254 -4.55 24.25 17.57
CA LEU A 254 -4.82 25.24 16.52
C LEU A 254 -3.54 25.94 16.01
N TRP A 255 -2.46 25.95 16.81
CA TRP A 255 -1.18 26.55 16.41
C TRP A 255 -0.44 25.77 15.30
N LEU A 256 -0.80 24.52 15.03
CA LEU A 256 -0.14 23.74 13.96
C LEU A 256 -0.30 24.40 12.59
N ILE A 257 -1.46 25.00 12.29
CA ILE A 257 -1.74 25.67 11.01
C ILE A 257 -0.82 26.88 10.80
N PRO A 258 -0.82 27.93 11.67
CA PRO A 258 0.05 29.08 11.46
C PRO A 258 1.54 28.71 11.48
N ILE A 259 1.95 27.74 12.30
CA ILE A 259 3.34 27.26 12.28
C ILE A 259 3.67 26.61 10.93
N PHE A 260 2.78 25.78 10.37
CA PHE A 260 3.01 25.15 9.08
C PHE A 260 3.01 26.14 7.91
N ILE A 261 2.24 27.23 8.00
CA ILE A 261 2.33 28.38 7.07
C ILE A 261 3.73 28.98 7.16
N VAL A 262 4.19 29.33 8.37
CA VAL A 262 5.51 29.94 8.58
C VAL A 262 6.63 29.03 8.06
N VAL A 263 6.58 27.73 8.33
CA VAL A 263 7.55 26.76 7.80
C VAL A 263 7.61 26.78 6.28
N GLN A 264 6.46 26.77 5.59
CA GLN A 264 6.42 26.80 4.13
C GLN A 264 6.87 28.12 3.52
N LEU A 265 6.74 29.24 4.24
CA LEU A 265 7.25 30.53 3.80
C LEU A 265 8.75 30.69 4.03
N LEU A 266 9.28 30.11 5.12
CA LEU A 266 10.69 30.24 5.47
C LEU A 266 11.59 29.24 4.73
N LEU A 267 11.15 28.01 4.50
CA LEU A 267 11.99 26.98 3.88
C LEU A 267 12.51 27.35 2.49
N PRO A 268 11.71 27.88 1.55
CA PRO A 268 12.21 28.32 0.24
C PRO A 268 13.24 29.47 0.31
N LEU A 269 13.30 30.21 1.42
CA LEU A 269 14.30 31.27 1.60
C LEU A 269 15.69 30.73 1.96
N LEU A 270 15.78 29.45 2.36
CA LEU A 270 17.03 28.83 2.78
C LEU A 270 17.84 28.26 1.60
N SER A 271 17.19 27.90 0.50
CA SER A 271 17.85 27.37 -0.70
C SER A 271 16.95 27.47 -1.93
N MET A 272 17.55 27.68 -3.10
CA MET A 272 16.81 27.75 -4.39
C MET A 272 16.45 26.36 -4.94
N GLU A 273 17.11 25.29 -4.49
CA GLU A 273 16.91 23.91 -4.95
C GLU A 273 15.95 23.13 -4.03
N MET A 274 14.78 23.71 -3.75
CA MET A 274 13.77 23.08 -2.91
C MET A 274 12.71 22.35 -3.73
N PRO A 275 12.18 21.21 -3.22
CA PRO A 275 10.97 20.65 -3.81
C PRO A 275 9.82 21.65 -3.70
N ALA A 276 8.95 21.64 -4.71
CA ALA A 276 7.74 22.46 -4.70
C ALA A 276 6.95 22.25 -3.39
N MET A 277 6.69 23.34 -2.67
CA MET A 277 6.04 23.29 -1.37
C MET A 277 4.61 22.76 -1.51
N PRO A 278 4.02 22.15 -0.45
CA PRO A 278 2.66 21.65 -0.50
C PRO A 278 1.63 22.68 -1.02
N ALA A 279 1.75 23.95 -0.64
CA ALA A 279 0.90 25.03 -1.14
C ALA A 279 1.07 25.29 -2.65
N GLU A 280 2.31 25.32 -3.15
CA GLU A 280 2.60 25.51 -4.58
C GLU A 280 2.02 24.38 -5.42
N ARG A 281 2.13 23.13 -4.94
CA ARG A 281 1.53 21.97 -5.61
C ARG A 281 0.01 22.05 -5.69
N ILE A 282 -0.66 22.56 -4.65
CA ILE A 282 -2.11 22.80 -4.69
C ILE A 282 -2.44 23.81 -5.79
N ALA A 283 -1.74 24.94 -5.82
CA ALA A 283 -1.96 25.99 -6.81
C ALA A 283 -1.70 25.52 -8.25
N ALA A 284 -0.64 24.76 -8.49
CA ALA A 284 -0.29 24.22 -9.80
C ALA A 284 -1.37 23.26 -10.35
N SER A 285 -2.07 22.57 -9.45
CA SER A 285 -3.00 21.50 -9.83
C SER A 285 -4.41 21.97 -10.14
N MET A 286 -4.69 23.24 -9.87
CA MET A 286 -5.94 23.89 -10.28
C MET A 286 -5.92 24.29 -11.77
N LYS A 287 -4.79 24.11 -12.47
CA LYS A 287 -4.56 24.64 -13.83
C LYS A 287 -4.59 23.59 -14.96
N GLY A 288 -4.95 22.33 -14.71
CA GLY A 288 -4.93 21.28 -15.73
C GLY A 288 -6.00 20.20 -15.54
N GLU A 289 -6.25 19.42 -16.60
CA GLU A 289 -7.09 18.22 -16.54
C GLU A 289 -6.47 17.19 -15.60
N SER A 290 -7.27 16.72 -14.65
CA SER A 290 -6.78 15.83 -13.60
C SER A 290 -6.91 14.38 -14.05
N ILE A 291 -5.78 13.74 -14.36
CA ILE A 291 -5.67 12.28 -14.56
C ILE A 291 -6.43 11.52 -13.45
N ARG A 292 -6.36 12.03 -12.22
CA ARG A 292 -7.09 11.43 -11.08
C ARG A 292 -8.60 11.50 -11.26
N LEU A 293 -9.17 12.57 -11.81
CA LEU A 293 -10.61 12.64 -12.06
C LEU A 293 -11.02 11.61 -13.13
N LEU A 294 -10.23 11.45 -14.18
CA LEU A 294 -10.46 10.42 -15.20
C LEU A 294 -10.42 9.01 -14.59
N LEU A 295 -9.47 8.71 -13.71
CA LEU A 295 -9.41 7.42 -13.00
C LEU A 295 -10.63 7.17 -12.09
N LEU A 296 -11.15 8.21 -11.43
CA LEU A 296 -12.37 8.09 -10.61
C LEU A 296 -13.61 7.86 -11.48
N GLN A 297 -13.68 8.53 -12.63
CA GLN A 297 -14.76 8.31 -13.61
C GLN A 297 -14.69 6.88 -14.17
N GLN A 298 -13.51 6.41 -14.55
CA GLN A 298 -13.31 5.06 -15.05
C GLN A 298 -13.67 4.01 -13.99
N ALA A 299 -13.28 4.20 -12.73
CA ALA A 299 -13.68 3.31 -11.63
C ALA A 299 -15.19 3.25 -11.43
N TRP A 300 -15.88 4.40 -11.55
CA TRP A 300 -17.34 4.44 -11.50
C TRP A 300 -17.96 3.71 -12.68
N GLU A 301 -17.43 3.89 -13.90
CA GLU A 301 -17.89 3.21 -15.09
C GLU A 301 -17.72 1.69 -15.00
N MET A 302 -16.56 1.22 -14.51
CA MET A 302 -16.33 -0.21 -14.20
C MET A 302 -17.40 -0.77 -13.24
N PHE A 303 -17.77 0.00 -12.21
CA PHE A 303 -18.85 -0.40 -11.30
C PHE A 303 -20.21 -0.46 -11.99
N ILE A 304 -20.56 0.52 -12.84
CA ILE A 304 -21.83 0.52 -13.56
C ILE A 304 -21.92 -0.67 -14.54
N GLN A 305 -20.82 -1.01 -15.21
CA GLN A 305 -20.74 -2.16 -16.10
C GLN A 305 -20.79 -3.50 -15.35
N HIS A 306 -20.23 -3.56 -14.14
CA HIS A 306 -20.14 -4.77 -13.31
C HIS A 306 -20.68 -4.56 -11.87
N PRO A 307 -21.99 -4.29 -11.69
CA PRO A 307 -22.50 -3.74 -10.42
C PRO A 307 -22.52 -4.72 -9.25
N LEU A 308 -22.59 -6.04 -9.50
CA LEU A 308 -22.72 -7.03 -8.43
C LEU A 308 -21.36 -7.41 -7.85
N TRP A 309 -20.51 -8.01 -8.68
CA TRP A 309 -19.22 -8.59 -8.27
C TRP A 309 -18.03 -7.73 -8.65
N GLY A 310 -18.23 -6.59 -9.33
CA GLY A 310 -17.14 -5.80 -9.87
C GLY A 310 -16.40 -6.51 -11.00
N VAL A 311 -15.32 -5.88 -11.45
CA VAL A 311 -14.44 -6.38 -12.50
C VAL A 311 -13.48 -7.49 -12.02
N GLY A 312 -13.44 -7.76 -10.71
CA GLY A 312 -12.51 -8.69 -10.09
C GLY A 312 -11.42 -7.98 -9.28
N TRP A 313 -11.02 -8.57 -8.15
CA TRP A 313 -9.93 -8.04 -7.32
C TRP A 313 -8.60 -8.06 -8.08
N GLY A 314 -7.90 -6.93 -8.10
CA GLY A 314 -6.64 -6.77 -8.84
C GLY A 314 -6.80 -6.73 -10.35
N GLN A 315 -8.02 -6.54 -10.88
CA GLN A 315 -8.30 -6.45 -12.32
C GLN A 315 -8.48 -5.00 -12.79
N PHE A 316 -8.32 -4.01 -11.91
CA PHE A 316 -8.43 -2.60 -12.29
C PHE A 316 -7.45 -2.22 -13.40
N GLY A 317 -6.17 -2.63 -13.31
CA GLY A 317 -5.17 -2.32 -14.32
C GLY A 317 -5.49 -2.89 -15.71
N TRP A 318 -6.00 -4.13 -15.76
CA TRP A 318 -6.45 -4.75 -17.00
C TRP A 318 -7.62 -3.99 -17.64
N HIS A 319 -8.65 -3.66 -16.85
CA HIS A 319 -9.80 -2.92 -17.36
C HIS A 319 -9.44 -1.46 -17.71
N ASN A 320 -8.46 -0.86 -17.03
CA ASN A 320 -7.92 0.44 -17.40
C ASN A 320 -7.32 0.39 -18.82
N PHE A 321 -6.60 -0.68 -19.16
CA PHE A 321 -6.07 -0.91 -20.50
C PHE A 321 -7.18 -1.19 -21.53
N GLU A 322 -8.14 -2.06 -21.25
CA GLU A 322 -9.25 -2.37 -22.17
C GLU A 322 -10.10 -1.13 -22.51
N MET A 323 -10.27 -0.23 -21.53
CA MET A 323 -11.06 0.99 -21.69
C MET A 323 -10.26 2.16 -22.31
N THR A 324 -9.06 1.92 -22.86
CA THR A 324 -8.19 2.97 -23.45
C THR A 324 -8.92 3.87 -24.43
N GLN A 325 -9.72 3.29 -25.34
CA GLN A 325 -10.45 4.07 -26.36
C GLN A 325 -11.54 4.96 -25.76
N GLN A 326 -12.14 4.56 -24.63
CA GLN A 326 -13.14 5.35 -23.92
C GLN A 326 -12.51 6.48 -23.10
N TYR A 327 -11.25 6.31 -22.69
CA TYR A 327 -10.48 7.25 -21.88
C TYR A 327 -9.10 7.56 -22.50
N PRO A 328 -9.03 8.21 -23.69
CA PRO A 328 -7.77 8.45 -24.39
C PRO A 328 -6.80 9.39 -23.65
N GLY A 329 -7.31 10.16 -22.67
CA GLY A 329 -6.49 10.98 -21.76
C GLY A 329 -5.77 10.19 -20.66
N LEU A 330 -6.10 8.90 -20.48
CA LEU A 330 -5.43 8.01 -19.55
C LEU A 330 -4.37 7.18 -20.31
N GLN A 331 -3.15 7.71 -20.32
CA GLN A 331 -1.99 7.04 -20.90
C GLN A 331 -1.09 6.48 -19.81
N GLY A 332 -0.53 5.30 -20.07
CA GLY A 332 0.35 4.59 -19.16
C GLY A 332 -0.39 3.76 -18.11
N TYR A 333 0.38 2.91 -17.44
CA TYR A 333 -0.14 1.95 -16.48
C TYR A 333 -0.76 2.63 -15.24
N ALA A 334 -2.05 2.36 -14.99
CA ALA A 334 -2.75 2.74 -13.77
C ALA A 334 -3.53 1.56 -13.20
N ASP A 335 -3.15 1.11 -12.00
CA ASP A 335 -3.72 -0.08 -11.35
C ASP A 335 -4.68 0.25 -10.20
N HIS A 336 -4.86 1.54 -9.87
CA HIS A 336 -5.76 1.97 -8.81
C HIS A 336 -6.52 3.25 -9.17
N ALA A 337 -7.73 3.39 -8.62
CA ALA A 337 -8.56 4.59 -8.78
C ALA A 337 -8.13 5.76 -7.87
N HIS A 338 -7.16 5.53 -6.97
CA HIS A 338 -6.76 6.50 -5.93
C HIS A 338 -7.92 6.96 -5.01
N ASN A 339 -8.94 6.11 -4.84
CA ASN A 339 -10.01 6.30 -3.86
C ASN A 339 -10.56 4.94 -3.43
N LEU A 340 -10.41 4.61 -2.14
CA LEU A 340 -10.76 3.30 -1.59
C LEU A 340 -12.19 2.87 -1.89
N LEU A 341 -13.18 3.78 -1.78
CA LEU A 341 -14.58 3.43 -1.99
C LEU A 341 -14.85 3.11 -3.46
N LEU A 342 -14.46 4.00 -4.37
CA LEU A 342 -14.68 3.79 -5.80
C LEU A 342 -13.87 2.62 -6.33
N HIS A 343 -12.66 2.42 -5.84
CA HIS A 343 -11.84 1.28 -6.23
C HIS A 343 -12.45 -0.05 -5.76
N LEU A 344 -12.93 -0.14 -4.51
CA LEU A 344 -13.65 -1.34 -4.06
C LEU A 344 -14.95 -1.55 -4.85
N LEU A 345 -15.71 -0.49 -5.15
CA LEU A 345 -16.91 -0.63 -6.00
C LEU A 345 -16.56 -1.16 -7.39
N ALA A 346 -15.49 -0.67 -8.00
CA ALA A 346 -15.01 -1.18 -9.29
C ALA A 346 -14.63 -2.67 -9.20
N GLU A 347 -13.78 -3.06 -8.25
CA GLU A 347 -13.23 -4.41 -8.21
C GLU A 347 -14.14 -5.46 -7.58
N THR A 348 -15.03 -5.07 -6.67
CA THR A 348 -15.86 -6.01 -5.87
C THR A 348 -17.36 -5.75 -5.97
N GLY A 349 -17.76 -4.74 -6.73
CA GLY A 349 -19.16 -4.37 -6.92
C GLY A 349 -19.83 -3.85 -5.66
N ILE A 350 -21.16 -3.86 -5.67
CA ILE A 350 -21.99 -3.35 -4.59
C ILE A 350 -21.78 -4.15 -3.29
N PHE A 351 -21.45 -5.44 -3.38
CA PHE A 351 -21.26 -6.26 -2.19
C PHE A 351 -20.05 -5.82 -1.37
N GLY A 352 -18.90 -5.58 -2.00
CA GLY A 352 -17.74 -5.10 -1.25
C GLY A 352 -17.89 -3.64 -0.81
N GLY A 353 -18.55 -2.81 -1.62
CA GLY A 353 -18.95 -1.46 -1.22
C GLY A 353 -19.82 -1.45 0.05
N LEU A 354 -20.85 -2.29 0.11
CA LEU A 354 -21.72 -2.43 1.28
C LEU A 354 -20.96 -2.96 2.51
N ILE A 355 -20.04 -3.91 2.34
CA ILE A 355 -19.21 -4.41 3.45
C ILE A 355 -18.37 -3.28 4.05
N LEU A 356 -17.70 -2.48 3.21
CA LEU A 356 -16.90 -1.34 3.70
C LEU A 356 -17.81 -0.29 4.38
N LEU A 357 -18.87 0.14 3.70
CA LEU A 357 -19.76 1.19 4.22
C LEU A 357 -20.45 0.77 5.51
N SER A 358 -20.92 -0.49 5.60
CA SER A 358 -21.55 -1.01 6.80
C SER A 358 -20.56 -1.05 7.97
N ALA A 359 -19.29 -1.43 7.74
CA ALA A 359 -18.25 -1.40 8.75
C ALA A 359 -17.97 0.02 9.25
N ILE A 360 -17.89 1.01 8.36
CA ILE A 360 -17.67 2.43 8.72
C ILE A 360 -18.85 2.97 9.54
N VAL A 361 -20.08 2.78 9.05
CA VAL A 361 -21.30 3.23 9.74
C VAL A 361 -21.41 2.56 11.11
N TYR A 362 -21.16 1.26 11.18
CA TYR A 362 -21.18 0.50 12.42
C TYR A 362 -20.08 0.98 13.38
N TRP A 363 -18.88 1.30 12.90
CA TRP A 363 -17.82 1.88 13.73
C TRP A 363 -18.28 3.20 14.37
N PHE A 364 -18.80 4.14 13.58
CA PHE A 364 -19.32 5.42 14.10
C PHE A 364 -20.49 5.24 15.07
N TRP A 365 -21.37 4.29 14.81
CA TRP A 365 -22.49 3.98 15.71
C TRP A 365 -22.01 3.52 17.08
N GLN A 366 -20.98 2.67 17.14
CA GLN A 366 -20.38 2.22 18.40
C GLN A 366 -19.71 3.33 19.20
N GLN A 367 -19.25 4.39 18.54
CA GLN A 367 -18.59 5.52 19.22
C GLN A 367 -19.59 6.47 19.92
N ARG A 368 -20.90 6.28 19.73
CA ARG A 368 -21.93 7.12 20.37
C ARG A 368 -21.92 6.94 21.89
N GLY A 369 -21.83 8.05 22.62
CA GLY A 369 -21.83 8.05 24.09
C GLY A 369 -20.50 7.62 24.73
N VAL A 370 -19.47 7.32 23.93
CA VAL A 370 -18.14 6.95 24.44
C VAL A 370 -17.42 8.21 24.93
N VAL A 371 -16.87 8.13 26.16
CA VAL A 371 -16.08 9.23 26.73
C VAL A 371 -14.77 9.38 25.97
N ILE A 372 -14.47 10.60 25.51
CA ILE A 372 -13.22 10.90 24.80
C ILE A 372 -12.06 11.03 25.81
N SER A 373 -11.21 10.00 25.88
CA SER A 373 -9.89 10.06 26.53
C SER A 373 -8.80 10.45 25.52
N ALA A 374 -7.60 10.77 26.01
CA ALA A 374 -6.45 11.05 25.15
C ALA A 374 -6.11 9.84 24.23
N GLU A 375 -6.19 8.63 24.76
CA GLU A 375 -5.93 7.39 24.02
C GLU A 375 -6.94 7.20 22.88
N ARG A 376 -8.24 7.47 23.14
CA ARG A 376 -9.28 7.39 22.11
C ARG A 376 -9.13 8.48 21.06
N TRP A 377 -8.77 9.69 21.49
CA TRP A 377 -8.42 10.77 20.58
C TRP A 377 -7.31 10.35 19.61
N TRP A 378 -6.27 9.67 20.11
CA TRP A 378 -5.20 9.13 19.28
C TRP A 378 -5.70 8.09 18.28
N LEU A 379 -6.51 7.11 18.71
CA LEU A 379 -7.10 6.12 17.79
C LEU A 379 -7.89 6.79 16.67
N TYR A 380 -8.72 7.79 16.98
CA TYR A 380 -9.51 8.51 15.99
C TYR A 380 -8.62 9.32 15.04
N ALA A 381 -7.60 10.00 15.56
CA ALA A 381 -6.65 10.75 14.75
C ALA A 381 -5.91 9.83 13.76
N THR A 382 -5.41 8.68 14.22
CA THR A 382 -4.71 7.71 13.37
C THR A 382 -5.63 7.13 12.30
N LEU A 383 -6.86 6.71 12.65
CA LEU A 383 -7.84 6.22 11.68
C LEU A 383 -8.25 7.29 10.67
N ALA A 384 -8.37 8.55 11.11
CA ALA A 384 -8.71 9.66 10.21
C ALA A 384 -7.56 10.00 9.25
N VAL A 385 -6.29 9.89 9.68
CA VAL A 385 -5.13 10.03 8.79
C VAL A 385 -5.15 8.94 7.71
N PHE A 386 -5.41 7.68 8.09
CA PHE A 386 -5.59 6.60 7.12
C PHE A 386 -6.78 6.85 6.19
N ALA A 387 -7.93 7.29 6.71
CA ALA A 387 -9.10 7.57 5.90
C ALA A 387 -8.82 8.66 4.85
N ILE A 388 -8.18 9.77 5.23
CA ILE A 388 -7.79 10.83 4.28
C ILE A 388 -6.87 10.27 3.21
N HIS A 389 -5.84 9.50 3.60
CA HIS A 389 -4.91 8.94 2.65
C HIS A 389 -5.60 7.94 1.71
N SER A 390 -6.50 7.09 2.23
CA SER A 390 -7.31 6.14 1.45
C SER A 390 -8.34 6.78 0.54
N LEU A 391 -8.73 8.04 0.75
CA LEU A 391 -9.62 8.76 -0.15
C LEU A 391 -8.89 9.40 -1.33
N LEU A 392 -7.56 9.47 -1.26
CA LEU A 392 -6.71 10.19 -2.22
C LEU A 392 -5.63 9.31 -2.87
N GLU A 393 -5.31 8.19 -2.25
CA GLU A 393 -4.31 7.18 -2.64
C GLU A 393 -4.73 5.82 -2.02
N TYR A 394 -3.84 4.81 -2.06
CA TYR A 394 -4.14 3.43 -1.68
C TYR A 394 -3.19 2.85 -0.59
N PRO A 395 -3.03 3.50 0.58
CA PRO A 395 -2.11 3.01 1.63
C PRO A 395 -2.45 1.63 2.18
N LEU A 396 -3.72 1.25 2.17
CA LEU A 396 -4.17 -0.02 2.75
C LEU A 396 -3.83 -1.24 1.88
N TRP A 397 -3.28 -1.03 0.68
CA TRP A 397 -2.65 -2.08 -0.13
C TRP A 397 -1.24 -2.44 0.34
N TYR A 398 -0.68 -1.69 1.30
CA TYR A 398 0.64 -1.95 1.87
C TYR A 398 0.50 -2.53 3.28
N ALA A 399 1.06 -3.73 3.50
CA ALA A 399 0.91 -4.45 4.76
C ALA A 399 1.30 -3.61 6.00
N TYR A 400 2.36 -2.80 5.93
CA TYR A 400 2.79 -1.96 7.05
C TYR A 400 1.77 -0.89 7.48
N PHE A 401 0.91 -0.42 6.58
CA PHE A 401 -0.20 0.46 6.93
C PHE A 401 -1.47 -0.32 7.26
N LEU A 402 -1.80 -1.35 6.47
CA LEU A 402 -2.96 -2.21 6.72
C LEU A 402 -2.93 -2.81 8.12
N GLY A 403 -1.78 -3.32 8.55
CA GLY A 403 -1.63 -3.95 9.87
C GLY A 403 -1.84 -2.97 11.01
N ILE A 404 -1.32 -1.74 10.89
CA ILE A 404 -1.52 -0.68 11.88
C ILE A 404 -2.99 -0.25 11.91
N ALA A 405 -3.60 -0.02 10.75
CA ALA A 405 -5.01 0.34 10.64
C ALA A 405 -5.92 -0.74 11.24
N ALA A 406 -5.66 -2.01 10.95
CA ALA A 406 -6.38 -3.15 11.51
C ALA A 406 -6.25 -3.22 13.04
N LEU A 407 -5.03 -3.12 13.57
CA LEU A 407 -4.78 -3.12 15.01
C LEU A 407 -5.52 -1.98 15.73
N VAL A 408 -5.41 -0.76 15.21
CA VAL A 408 -6.07 0.45 15.76
C VAL A 408 -7.60 0.32 15.66
N THR A 409 -8.12 -0.23 14.57
CA THR A 409 -9.56 -0.54 14.42
C THR A 409 -10.02 -1.49 15.52
N GLY A 410 -9.28 -2.57 15.77
CA GLY A 410 -9.53 -3.49 16.88
C GLY A 410 -9.54 -2.83 18.26
N MET A 411 -8.53 -2.01 18.54
CA MET A 411 -8.42 -1.25 19.80
C MET A 411 -9.58 -0.25 19.98
N SER A 412 -10.08 0.31 18.89
CA SER A 412 -11.21 1.27 18.90
C SER A 412 -12.60 0.62 19.03
N SER A 413 -12.68 -0.71 18.96
CA SER A 413 -13.95 -1.43 19.06
C SER A 413 -14.52 -1.39 20.48
N GLU A 414 -15.82 -1.12 20.57
CA GLU A 414 -16.58 -1.09 21.83
C GLU A 414 -17.59 -2.23 21.94
N ARG A 415 -17.96 -2.86 20.82
CA ARG A 415 -18.90 -3.99 20.77
C ARG A 415 -18.19 -5.22 20.23
N ASN A 416 -17.89 -6.13 21.15
CA ASN A 416 -17.17 -7.37 20.86
C ASN A 416 -18.02 -8.57 21.30
N ILE A 417 -17.89 -9.67 20.56
CA ILE A 417 -18.36 -10.98 21.01
C ILE A 417 -17.30 -11.51 21.97
N THR A 418 -17.70 -11.90 23.18
CA THR A 418 -16.79 -12.54 24.14
C THR A 418 -16.96 -14.05 24.05
N LEU A 419 -15.90 -14.76 23.65
CA LEU A 419 -15.90 -16.22 23.52
C LEU A 419 -14.86 -16.87 24.43
N LYS A 420 -15.19 -18.04 24.96
CA LYS A 420 -14.24 -18.94 25.61
C LYS A 420 -13.88 -20.05 24.64
N MET A 421 -12.59 -20.22 24.34
CA MET A 421 -12.12 -21.23 23.37
C MET A 421 -11.12 -22.18 24.02
N ASN A 422 -11.53 -23.43 24.23
CA ASN A 422 -10.68 -24.45 24.83
C ASN A 422 -9.53 -24.88 23.91
N LEU A 423 -9.75 -24.84 22.58
CA LEU A 423 -8.74 -25.13 21.55
C LEU A 423 -7.99 -23.86 21.07
N GLY A 424 -8.09 -22.75 21.78
CA GLY A 424 -7.48 -21.49 21.36
C GLY A 424 -5.95 -21.56 21.24
N VAL A 425 -5.28 -22.13 22.23
CA VAL A 425 -3.80 -22.29 22.21
C VAL A 425 -3.31 -23.13 21.03
N PRO A 426 -3.84 -24.35 20.76
CA PRO A 426 -3.40 -25.10 19.59
C PRO A 426 -3.73 -24.41 18.27
N VAL A 427 -4.85 -23.68 18.16
CA VAL A 427 -5.16 -22.86 16.97
C VAL A 427 -4.13 -21.75 16.78
N ALA A 428 -3.81 -20.98 17.83
CA ALA A 428 -2.75 -19.97 17.75
C ALA A 428 -1.39 -20.57 17.40
N ALA A 429 -1.04 -21.74 17.96
CA ALA A 429 0.21 -22.42 17.63
C ALA A 429 0.26 -22.81 16.14
N MET A 430 -0.83 -23.38 15.61
CA MET A 430 -0.94 -23.73 14.20
C MET A 430 -0.83 -22.50 13.30
N VAL A 431 -1.54 -21.40 13.63
CA VAL A 431 -1.47 -20.14 12.88
C VAL A 431 -0.05 -19.58 12.90
N LEU A 432 0.63 -19.57 14.05
CA LEU A 432 2.02 -19.10 14.15
C LEU A 432 2.98 -19.96 13.34
N VAL A 433 2.90 -21.29 13.45
CA VAL A 433 3.75 -22.21 12.69
C VAL A 433 3.54 -22.03 11.19
N PHE A 434 2.28 -21.99 10.74
CA PHE A 434 1.95 -21.72 9.35
C PHE A 434 2.48 -20.36 8.88
N SER A 435 2.29 -19.30 9.68
CA SER A 435 2.74 -17.95 9.33
C SER A 435 4.27 -17.87 9.25
N VAL A 436 5.00 -18.48 10.18
CA VAL A 436 6.47 -18.54 10.16
C VAL A 436 6.97 -19.32 8.95
N PHE A 437 6.34 -20.45 8.62
CA PHE A 437 6.64 -21.21 7.40
C PHE A 437 6.42 -20.36 6.14
N MET A 438 5.26 -19.69 6.02
CA MET A 438 4.95 -18.83 4.87
C MET A 438 5.91 -17.64 4.75
N LEU A 439 6.28 -17.01 5.87
CA LEU A 439 7.27 -15.93 5.88
C LEU A 439 8.65 -16.40 5.44
N GLY A 440 9.11 -17.56 5.94
CA GLY A 440 10.37 -18.17 5.50
C GLY A 440 10.37 -18.52 4.02
N ASN A 441 9.28 -19.13 3.54
CA ASN A 441 9.12 -19.52 2.15
C ASN A 441 9.10 -18.30 1.21
N THR A 442 8.27 -17.29 1.52
CA THR A 442 8.18 -16.07 0.71
C THR A 442 9.48 -15.27 0.69
N PHE A 443 10.21 -15.19 1.82
CA PHE A 443 11.52 -14.54 1.87
C PHE A 443 12.54 -15.24 0.97
N SER A 444 12.62 -16.57 1.07
CA SER A 444 13.53 -17.38 0.27
C SER A 444 13.21 -17.28 -1.22
N GLN A 445 11.94 -17.43 -1.59
CA GLN A 445 11.49 -17.34 -2.99
C GLN A 445 11.73 -15.93 -3.56
N TYR A 446 11.33 -14.88 -2.84
CA TYR A 446 11.51 -13.51 -3.34
C TYR A 446 12.98 -13.12 -3.48
N SER A 447 13.85 -13.55 -2.56
CA SER A 447 15.28 -13.24 -2.65
C SER A 447 15.92 -13.86 -3.90
N LYS A 448 15.47 -15.03 -4.34
CA LYS A 448 15.87 -15.62 -5.63
C LYS A 448 15.36 -14.78 -6.81
N VAL A 449 14.07 -14.45 -6.81
CA VAL A 449 13.44 -13.62 -7.86
C VAL A 449 14.18 -12.27 -7.99
N GLU A 450 14.39 -11.56 -6.88
CA GLU A 450 15.13 -10.29 -6.87
C GLU A 450 16.54 -10.45 -7.45
N ASN A 451 17.27 -11.49 -7.03
CA ASN A 451 18.63 -11.72 -7.52
C ASN A 451 18.64 -11.94 -9.03
N TRP A 452 17.71 -12.75 -9.56
CA TRP A 452 17.57 -12.97 -11.00
C TRP A 452 17.25 -11.69 -11.77
N TYR A 453 16.32 -10.87 -11.28
CA TYR A 453 16.02 -9.57 -11.87
C TYR A 453 17.22 -8.62 -11.87
N THR A 454 17.97 -8.62 -10.76
CA THR A 454 19.13 -7.74 -10.61
C THR A 454 20.25 -8.16 -11.57
N GLN A 455 20.59 -9.45 -11.60
CA GLN A 455 21.62 -10.00 -12.49
C GLN A 455 21.26 -9.83 -13.97
N GLY A 456 19.99 -10.07 -14.34
CA GLY A 456 19.50 -9.89 -15.70
C GLY A 456 19.61 -8.45 -16.18
N ARG A 457 19.26 -7.47 -15.33
CA ARG A 457 19.43 -6.05 -15.66
C ARG A 457 20.88 -5.60 -15.75
N MET A 458 21.78 -6.25 -15.03
CA MET A 458 23.21 -5.96 -15.11
C MET A 458 23.89 -6.64 -16.32
N GLY A 459 23.15 -7.41 -17.14
CA GLY A 459 23.70 -8.14 -18.28
C GLY A 459 24.73 -9.19 -17.85
N LEU A 460 24.63 -9.69 -16.62
CA LEU A 460 25.62 -10.60 -16.02
C LEU A 460 25.38 -12.07 -16.38
N PHE A 461 24.30 -12.39 -17.09
CA PHE A 461 24.09 -13.73 -17.62
C PHE A 461 24.89 -13.91 -18.90
N SER A 462 25.81 -14.87 -18.90
CA SER A 462 26.38 -15.38 -20.15
C SER A 462 25.33 -16.24 -20.89
N ASP A 463 25.43 -16.34 -22.21
CA ASP A 463 24.51 -17.14 -23.03
C ASP A 463 24.45 -18.62 -22.57
N GLU A 464 25.55 -19.15 -22.04
CA GLU A 464 25.61 -20.52 -21.47
C GLU A 464 24.80 -20.70 -20.18
N GLN A 465 24.61 -19.64 -19.40
CA GLN A 465 23.86 -19.67 -18.14
C GLN A 465 22.37 -19.36 -18.32
N ALA A 466 21.98 -18.76 -19.46
CA ALA A 466 20.62 -18.32 -19.70
C ALA A 466 19.61 -19.48 -19.75
N VAL A 467 19.93 -20.57 -20.44
CA VAL A 467 19.02 -21.72 -20.61
C VAL A 467 18.81 -22.48 -19.28
N PRO A 468 19.84 -22.90 -18.53
CA PRO A 468 19.66 -23.53 -17.23
C PRO A 468 18.87 -22.67 -16.25
N LEU A 469 19.09 -21.36 -16.28
CA LEU A 469 18.38 -20.41 -15.44
C LEU A 469 16.88 -20.35 -15.79
N LEU A 470 16.53 -20.36 -17.08
CA LEU A 470 15.13 -20.38 -17.50
C LEU A 470 14.41 -21.66 -17.04
N TYR A 471 15.08 -22.81 -17.05
CA TYR A 471 14.54 -24.04 -16.46
C TYR A 471 14.34 -23.91 -14.95
N GLU A 472 15.31 -23.34 -14.22
CA GLU A 472 15.18 -23.10 -12.78
C GLU A 472 14.02 -22.14 -12.46
N MET A 473 13.85 -21.09 -13.27
CA MET A 473 12.73 -20.15 -13.15
C MET A 473 11.39 -20.83 -13.41
N ALA A 474 11.29 -21.64 -14.47
CA ALA A 474 10.07 -22.38 -14.80
C ALA A 474 9.69 -23.38 -13.69
N GLU A 475 10.66 -24.11 -13.12
CA GLU A 475 10.38 -25.02 -12.00
C GLU A 475 9.95 -24.23 -10.74
N THR A 476 10.58 -23.08 -10.51
CA THR A 476 10.25 -22.20 -9.38
C THR A 476 8.86 -21.60 -9.54
N ARG A 477 8.46 -21.23 -10.77
CA ARG A 477 7.16 -20.64 -11.10
C ARG A 477 5.99 -21.45 -10.56
N ASP A 478 6.00 -22.76 -10.78
CA ASP A 478 4.90 -23.64 -10.37
C ASP A 478 4.73 -23.77 -8.85
N LYS A 479 5.81 -23.50 -8.10
CA LYS A 479 5.87 -23.63 -6.64
C LYS A 479 5.88 -22.27 -5.91
N SER A 480 5.90 -21.16 -6.66
CA SER A 480 6.14 -19.82 -6.12
C SER A 480 4.87 -18.98 -6.10
N LEU A 481 4.70 -18.20 -5.02
CA LEU A 481 3.66 -17.17 -4.95
C LEU A 481 3.97 -15.95 -5.84
N PHE A 482 5.18 -15.89 -6.40
CA PHE A 482 5.65 -14.83 -7.28
C PHE A 482 5.63 -15.22 -8.76
N ALA A 483 4.85 -16.24 -9.14
CA ALA A 483 4.73 -16.70 -10.53
C ALA A 483 4.51 -15.57 -11.57
N PRO A 484 3.65 -14.56 -11.35
CA PRO A 484 3.49 -13.48 -12.33
C PRO A 484 4.79 -12.71 -12.61
N TYR A 485 5.65 -12.54 -11.59
CA TYR A 485 6.94 -11.87 -11.74
C TYR A 485 7.97 -12.78 -12.43
N LEU A 486 7.83 -14.10 -12.31
CA LEU A 486 8.67 -15.03 -13.06
C LEU A 486 8.24 -15.06 -14.53
N ASP A 487 6.94 -15.02 -14.79
CA ASP A 487 6.38 -14.99 -16.15
C ASP A 487 6.86 -13.77 -16.93
N LEU A 488 6.94 -12.61 -16.27
CA LEU A 488 7.51 -11.41 -16.86
C LEU A 488 8.94 -11.64 -17.41
N VAL A 489 9.77 -12.39 -16.69
CA VAL A 489 11.15 -12.68 -17.12
C VAL A 489 11.17 -13.78 -18.18
N ILE A 490 10.43 -14.87 -17.95
CA ILE A 490 10.38 -16.03 -18.84
C ILE A 490 9.87 -15.61 -20.23
N VAL A 491 8.76 -14.89 -20.30
CA VAL A 491 8.18 -14.43 -21.57
C VAL A 491 9.15 -13.53 -22.34
N ARG A 492 9.86 -12.62 -21.67
CA ARG A 492 10.83 -11.75 -22.33
C ARG A 492 12.09 -12.48 -22.80
N ALA A 493 12.44 -13.61 -22.18
CA ALA A 493 13.65 -14.37 -22.48
C ALA A 493 13.43 -15.50 -23.51
N LEU A 494 12.23 -16.06 -23.59
CA LEU A 494 11.92 -17.13 -24.54
C LEU A 494 12.04 -16.66 -26.01
N PRO A 495 12.58 -17.48 -26.91
CA PRO A 495 12.73 -17.12 -28.32
C PRO A 495 11.38 -17.17 -29.05
N ASP A 496 11.27 -16.40 -30.14
CA ASP A 496 10.07 -16.35 -30.99
C ASP A 496 10.10 -17.42 -32.09
N THR A 497 10.26 -18.70 -31.71
CA THR A 497 10.21 -19.82 -32.67
C THR A 497 8.78 -20.37 -32.81
N PRO A 498 8.41 -20.95 -33.98
CA PRO A 498 7.07 -21.49 -34.21
C PRO A 498 6.59 -22.48 -33.15
N GLU A 499 7.50 -23.25 -32.55
CA GLU A 499 7.21 -24.24 -31.52
C GLU A 499 6.83 -23.60 -30.17
N VAL A 500 7.41 -22.44 -29.86
CA VAL A 500 7.29 -21.75 -28.56
C VAL A 500 6.19 -20.69 -28.57
N ILE A 501 5.90 -20.10 -29.74
CA ILE A 501 4.91 -19.02 -29.91
C ILE A 501 3.55 -19.32 -29.26
N PRO A 502 2.93 -20.51 -29.40
CA PRO A 502 1.64 -20.77 -28.79
C PRO A 502 1.64 -20.64 -27.25
N ASP A 503 2.64 -21.23 -26.60
CA ASP A 503 2.79 -21.19 -25.14
C ASP A 503 3.15 -19.77 -24.67
N LYS A 504 4.07 -19.11 -25.40
CA LYS A 504 4.48 -17.73 -25.10
C LYS A 504 3.31 -16.75 -25.25
N LEU A 505 2.46 -16.93 -26.26
CA LEU A 505 1.24 -16.14 -26.44
C LEU A 505 0.26 -16.36 -25.29
N ALA A 506 0.02 -17.61 -24.88
CA ALA A 506 -0.86 -17.92 -23.76
C ALA A 506 -0.34 -17.28 -22.45
N MET A 507 0.95 -17.41 -22.17
CA MET A 507 1.59 -16.81 -20.99
C MET A 507 1.54 -15.28 -21.03
N ASN A 508 1.85 -14.64 -22.16
CA ASN A 508 1.82 -13.18 -22.29
C ASN A 508 0.38 -12.64 -22.15
N THR A 509 -0.62 -13.37 -22.66
CA THR A 509 -2.04 -13.02 -22.49
C THR A 509 -2.45 -13.06 -21.02
N GLN A 510 -2.09 -14.12 -20.30
CA GLN A 510 -2.35 -14.24 -18.86
C GLN A 510 -1.62 -13.15 -18.06
N LEU A 511 -0.36 -12.87 -18.42
CA LEU A 511 0.45 -11.84 -17.78
C LEU A 511 -0.15 -10.45 -17.99
N MET A 512 -0.62 -10.13 -19.20
CA MET A 512 -1.28 -8.86 -19.50
C MET A 512 -2.54 -8.61 -18.66
N GLN A 513 -3.32 -9.65 -18.36
CA GLN A 513 -4.48 -9.53 -17.46
C GLN A 513 -4.10 -9.18 -16.02
N TYR A 514 -2.86 -9.42 -15.63
CA TYR A 514 -2.34 -9.01 -14.32
C TYR A 514 -1.58 -7.68 -14.38
N LEU A 515 -0.68 -7.56 -15.34
CA LEU A 515 0.24 -6.46 -15.51
C LEU A 515 0.28 -6.11 -17.01
N PRO A 516 -0.68 -5.32 -17.52
CA PRO A 516 -0.68 -4.82 -18.89
C PRO A 516 0.39 -3.74 -19.07
N GLY A 517 1.66 -4.09 -18.86
CA GLY A 517 2.81 -3.20 -19.02
C GLY A 517 3.09 -2.90 -20.49
N GLU A 518 3.84 -1.82 -20.71
CA GLU A 518 4.22 -1.37 -22.06
C GLU A 518 4.90 -2.47 -22.89
N GLU A 519 5.86 -3.21 -22.33
CA GLU A 519 6.53 -4.27 -23.10
C GLU A 519 5.56 -5.43 -23.38
N GLU A 520 4.73 -5.81 -22.41
CA GLU A 520 3.80 -6.94 -22.49
C GLU A 520 2.70 -6.70 -23.53
N VAL A 521 2.15 -5.50 -23.53
CA VAL A 521 1.09 -5.06 -24.45
C VAL A 521 1.57 -5.05 -25.90
N TYR A 522 2.79 -4.57 -26.16
CA TYR A 522 3.38 -4.59 -27.50
C TYR A 522 3.93 -5.96 -27.89
N ASN A 523 4.45 -6.74 -26.94
CA ASN A 523 4.87 -8.12 -27.20
C ASN A 523 3.68 -8.99 -27.65
N GLN A 524 2.49 -8.75 -27.09
CA GLN A 524 1.26 -9.40 -27.53
C GLN A 524 0.96 -9.16 -29.02
N VAL A 525 1.20 -7.94 -29.53
CA VAL A 525 1.04 -7.62 -30.95
C VAL A 525 1.90 -8.55 -31.80
N THR A 526 3.19 -8.67 -31.44
CA THR A 526 4.13 -9.55 -32.15
C THR A 526 3.67 -11.01 -32.08
N LEU A 527 3.31 -11.51 -30.90
CA LEU A 527 2.92 -12.91 -30.72
C LEU A 527 1.61 -13.26 -31.45
N LEU A 528 0.65 -12.34 -31.50
CA LEU A 528 -0.57 -12.49 -32.31
C LEU A 528 -0.24 -12.53 -33.80
N ALA A 529 0.64 -11.66 -34.29
CA ALA A 529 1.04 -11.65 -35.70
C ALA A 529 1.78 -12.94 -36.09
N LEU A 530 2.71 -13.40 -35.25
CA LEU A 530 3.48 -14.61 -35.49
C LEU A 530 2.64 -15.90 -35.39
N SER A 531 1.57 -15.88 -34.60
CA SER A 531 0.59 -16.98 -34.54
C SER A 531 -0.45 -16.95 -35.69
N GLY A 532 -0.32 -16.03 -36.64
CA GLY A 532 -1.22 -15.90 -37.78
C GLY A 532 -2.53 -15.15 -37.49
N GLN A 533 -2.66 -14.52 -36.33
CA GLN A 533 -3.85 -13.77 -35.90
C GLN A 533 -3.73 -12.28 -36.27
N SER A 534 -3.56 -11.97 -37.56
CA SER A 534 -3.23 -10.62 -38.04
C SER A 534 -4.25 -9.55 -37.65
N GLU A 535 -5.55 -9.84 -37.68
CA GLU A 535 -6.58 -8.88 -37.26
C GLU A 535 -6.52 -8.57 -35.76
N ALA A 536 -6.28 -9.59 -34.93
CA ALA A 536 -6.13 -9.40 -33.49
C ALA A 536 -4.87 -8.59 -33.18
N ALA A 537 -3.77 -8.85 -33.90
CA ALA A 537 -2.54 -8.09 -33.77
C ALA A 537 -2.75 -6.60 -34.12
N ALA A 538 -3.46 -6.30 -35.20
CA ALA A 538 -3.75 -4.92 -35.60
C ALA A 538 -4.61 -4.18 -34.55
N ARG A 539 -5.66 -4.82 -34.02
CA ARG A 539 -6.49 -4.24 -32.94
C ARG A 539 -5.69 -4.03 -31.65
N GLN A 540 -4.85 -5.00 -31.29
CA GLN A 540 -3.98 -4.91 -30.13
C GLN A 540 -2.97 -3.76 -30.27
N LEU A 541 -2.45 -3.55 -31.49
CA LEU A 541 -1.54 -2.45 -31.80
C LEU A 541 -2.23 -1.09 -31.65
N ASP A 542 -3.47 -0.93 -32.10
CA ASP A 542 -4.23 0.32 -31.91
C ASP A 542 -4.37 0.67 -30.43
N LEU A 543 -4.72 -0.31 -29.59
CA LEU A 543 -4.80 -0.11 -28.14
C LEU A 543 -3.43 0.23 -27.54
N ALA A 544 -2.38 -0.47 -27.97
CA ALA A 544 -1.01 -0.26 -27.49
C ALA A 544 -0.49 1.15 -27.82
N MET A 545 -0.74 1.65 -29.03
CA MET A 545 -0.32 2.98 -29.47
C MET A 545 -1.03 4.10 -28.70
N GLN A 546 -2.33 3.92 -28.42
CA GLN A 546 -3.10 4.91 -27.66
C GLN A 546 -2.72 4.91 -26.17
N HIS A 547 -2.56 3.73 -25.57
CA HIS A 547 -2.29 3.61 -24.13
C HIS A 547 -0.81 3.90 -23.79
N TYR A 548 0.12 3.48 -24.65
CA TYR A 548 1.56 3.62 -24.48
C TYR A 548 2.25 4.28 -25.70
N PRO A 549 1.91 5.53 -26.02
CA PRO A 549 2.43 6.21 -27.22
C PRO A 549 3.96 6.39 -27.17
N LYS A 550 4.53 6.58 -25.97
CA LYS A 550 5.98 6.75 -25.79
C LYS A 550 6.81 5.50 -26.11
N TYR A 551 6.19 4.32 -26.13
CA TYR A 551 6.87 3.06 -26.39
C TYR A 551 6.86 2.69 -27.88
N MET A 552 6.07 3.40 -28.71
CA MET A 552 5.94 3.15 -30.15
C MET A 552 7.28 3.10 -30.87
N ASP A 553 8.16 4.08 -30.66
CA ASP A 553 9.46 4.16 -31.34
C ASP A 553 10.35 2.96 -31.02
N LYS A 554 10.32 2.50 -29.76
CA LYS A 554 11.07 1.33 -29.33
C LYS A 554 10.49 0.08 -29.99
N TYR A 555 9.16 -0.05 -30.01
CA TYR A 555 8.50 -1.18 -30.65
C TYR A 555 8.73 -1.22 -32.16
N TRP A 556 8.67 -0.08 -32.86
CA TRP A 556 8.96 0.01 -34.29
C TRP A 556 10.36 -0.56 -34.63
N LYS A 557 11.38 -0.23 -33.82
CA LYS A 557 12.73 -0.81 -33.99
C LYS A 557 12.75 -2.32 -33.79
N VAL A 558 12.02 -2.81 -32.79
CA VAL A 558 11.91 -4.25 -32.50
C VAL A 558 11.20 -4.99 -33.65
N ALA A 559 10.05 -4.48 -34.09
CA ALA A 559 9.26 -5.07 -35.17
C ALA A 559 10.02 -5.07 -36.50
N THR A 560 10.67 -3.96 -36.86
CA THR A 560 11.51 -3.85 -38.07
C THR A 560 12.70 -4.80 -38.03
N ARG A 561 13.35 -4.97 -36.88
CA ARG A 561 14.41 -5.98 -36.72
C ARG A 561 13.85 -7.40 -36.88
N GLY A 562 12.68 -7.69 -36.32
CA GLY A 562 12.00 -8.98 -36.50
C GLY A 562 11.67 -9.28 -37.97
N LEU A 563 11.25 -8.28 -38.73
CA LEU A 563 11.02 -8.40 -40.18
C LEU A 563 12.32 -8.63 -40.95
N LEU A 564 13.33 -7.77 -40.77
CA LEU A 564 14.54 -7.75 -41.58
C LEU A 564 15.54 -8.87 -41.24
N VAL A 565 15.70 -9.17 -39.94
CA VAL A 565 16.68 -10.14 -39.45
C VAL A 565 16.02 -11.49 -39.15
N GLY A 566 14.83 -11.46 -38.52
CA GLY A 566 14.08 -12.68 -38.18
C GLY A 566 13.28 -13.28 -39.34
N GLY A 567 13.09 -12.55 -40.44
CA GLY A 567 12.31 -12.99 -41.59
C GLY A 567 10.81 -13.07 -41.32
N HIS A 568 10.32 -12.44 -40.25
CA HIS A 568 8.91 -12.46 -39.85
C HIS A 568 8.06 -11.50 -40.70
N LYS A 569 7.71 -11.93 -41.91
CA LYS A 569 6.91 -11.14 -42.88
C LYS A 569 5.57 -10.67 -42.34
N GLN A 570 5.02 -11.39 -41.36
CA GLN A 570 3.75 -11.06 -40.68
C GLN A 570 3.79 -9.70 -39.96
N LEU A 571 4.97 -9.17 -39.65
CA LEU A 571 5.13 -7.88 -38.98
C LEU A 571 5.03 -6.69 -39.93
N PHE A 572 5.13 -6.89 -41.25
CA PHE A 572 5.13 -5.79 -42.22
C PHE A 572 3.86 -4.91 -42.16
N PRO A 573 2.63 -5.47 -42.11
CA PRO A 573 1.41 -4.65 -41.99
C PRO A 573 1.37 -3.81 -40.70
N LEU A 574 1.93 -4.33 -39.60
CA LEU A 574 1.97 -3.64 -38.31
C LEU A 574 2.95 -2.46 -38.31
N ILE A 575 4.08 -2.61 -39.01
CA ILE A 575 5.05 -1.53 -39.21
C ILE A 575 4.42 -0.41 -40.04
N GLN A 576 3.63 -0.75 -41.06
CA GLN A 576 2.89 0.24 -41.83
C GLN A 576 1.85 0.96 -40.97
N GLN A 577 1.08 0.23 -40.17
CA GLN A 577 0.11 0.82 -39.23
C GLN A 577 0.76 1.79 -38.22
N LEU A 578 1.94 1.44 -37.69
CA LEU A 578 2.74 2.33 -36.83
C LEU A 578 3.14 3.61 -37.55
N GLN A 579 3.62 3.50 -38.79
CA GLN A 579 4.03 4.65 -39.61
C GLN A 579 2.85 5.56 -39.91
N ASP A 580 1.73 4.99 -40.36
CA ASP A 580 0.51 5.74 -40.66
C ASP A 580 0.00 6.51 -39.44
N TYR A 581 0.06 5.90 -38.24
CA TYR A 581 -0.31 6.56 -37.00
C TYR A 581 0.65 7.71 -36.64
N GLN A 582 1.97 7.52 -36.80
CA GLN A 582 2.94 8.59 -36.56
C GLN A 582 2.74 9.77 -37.50
N ASP A 583 2.51 9.50 -38.78
CA ASP A 583 2.28 10.53 -39.81
C ASP A 583 0.98 11.31 -39.55
N MET A 584 -0.05 10.67 -38.99
CA MET A 584 -1.30 11.32 -38.57
C MET A 584 -1.16 12.10 -37.26
N ALA A 585 -0.42 11.59 -36.28
CA ALA A 585 -0.28 12.20 -34.96
C ALA A 585 0.71 13.38 -34.94
N TYR A 586 1.71 13.36 -35.82
CA TYR A 586 2.70 14.42 -36.01
C TYR A 586 2.85 14.72 -37.50
N PRO A 587 1.87 15.42 -38.11
CA PRO A 587 2.00 15.79 -39.51
C PRO A 587 3.29 16.60 -39.68
N LEU A 588 4.16 16.15 -40.59
CA LEU A 588 5.31 16.94 -41.01
C LEU A 588 4.78 18.31 -41.43
N GLU A 589 5.20 19.37 -40.73
CA GLU A 589 4.87 20.72 -41.18
C GLU A 589 5.38 20.89 -42.62
N PRO A 590 4.53 21.41 -43.54
CA PRO A 590 4.80 21.41 -44.97
C PRO A 590 6.02 22.23 -45.40
#